data_AF-A0A7C1NY05-F1
#
_entry.id   AF-A0A7C1NY05-F1
#
_cell.length_a   1.000
_cell.length_b   1.000
_cell.length_c   1.000
_cell.angle_alpha   90.00
_cell.angle_beta   90.00
_cell.angle_gamma   90.00
#
_symmetry.space_group_name_H-M   'P 1'
#
loop_
_entity.id
_entity.type
_entity.pdbx_description
1 polymer ?
#
loop_
_entity_poly.entity_id
_entity_poly.type
_entity_poly.pdbx_seq_one_letter_code
_entity_poly.pdbx_strand_id
1 'polypeptide(L)'
;IGLDADIWFTPKPANPLSAQQREDLPFTSMLEKDKFLTVDKRLWTNTHARVVVQAASYPQVERIFVNPAIKKKLCDTWTGDRAVLGKIRPIYGHDAHFHIRMRCPEGAAGCKPQAAVPPGDGCDQSLAWWFTKEPWAAPKKDPNAKPAPKPRAMQIADLPKACAMVLDAQGPSSEYEVTYQAAGGSMPGSAASAFTAPSVARVAEPFELPAIVPVPPARPAGW
;
A
#
# COMPACT_ATOMS: atom_id res chain seq x y z
N ILE A 1 6.05 -2.73 8.91
CA ILE A 1 7.09 -3.73 8.55
C ILE A 1 7.48 -3.68 7.05
N GLY A 2 7.27 -2.55 6.36
CA GLY A 2 7.69 -2.40 4.96
C GLY A 2 6.90 -3.21 3.93
N LEU A 3 5.64 -3.57 4.22
CA LEU A 3 4.77 -4.37 3.33
C LEU A 3 3.58 -3.57 2.80
N ASP A 4 3.66 -2.25 2.90
CA ASP A 4 2.57 -1.33 2.62
C ASP A 4 3.11 -0.19 1.74
N ALA A 5 2.36 0.18 0.70
CA ALA A 5 2.76 1.26 -0.20
C ALA A 5 1.54 2.00 -0.74
N ASP A 6 1.58 3.33 -0.70
CA ASP A 6 0.57 4.18 -1.33
C ASP A 6 1.02 4.59 -2.73
N ILE A 7 0.16 4.37 -3.70
CA ILE A 7 0.38 4.74 -5.10
C ILE A 7 -0.65 5.78 -5.49
N TRP A 8 -0.19 6.97 -5.88
CA TRP A 8 -1.06 8.05 -6.29
C TRP A 8 -1.76 7.70 -7.60
N PHE A 9 -3.01 8.15 -7.74
CA PHE A 9 -3.72 8.08 -9.01
C PHE A 9 -3.20 9.11 -10.02
N THR A 10 -2.56 10.19 -9.55
CA THR A 10 -1.92 11.19 -10.39
C THR A 10 -0.84 10.55 -11.27
N PRO A 11 -0.98 10.57 -12.60
CA PRO A 11 0.04 10.05 -13.50
C PRO A 11 1.37 10.81 -13.32
N LYS A 12 2.47 10.09 -13.48
CA LYS A 12 3.80 10.71 -13.51
C LYS A 12 3.86 11.78 -14.61
N PRO A 13 4.35 13.00 -14.34
CA PRO A 13 4.52 14.04 -15.36
C PRO A 13 5.57 13.65 -16.42
N ALA A 14 5.51 14.30 -17.58
CA ALA A 14 6.43 14.04 -18.69
C ALA A 14 7.89 14.28 -18.28
N ASN A 15 8.13 15.38 -17.56
CA ASN A 15 9.42 15.77 -17.00
C ASN A 15 9.54 15.31 -15.55
N PRO A 16 10.72 14.84 -15.12
CA PRO A 16 10.98 14.54 -13.71
C PRO A 16 10.75 15.77 -12.83
N LEU A 17 10.07 15.56 -11.70
CA LEU A 17 9.94 16.56 -10.65
C LEU A 17 11.24 16.67 -9.86
N SER A 18 11.62 17.89 -9.45
CA SER A 18 12.66 18.10 -8.44
C SER A 18 12.25 17.48 -7.09
N ALA A 19 13.17 17.41 -6.13
CA ALA A 19 12.82 16.97 -4.77
C ALA A 19 11.70 17.85 -4.18
N GLN A 20 11.88 19.17 -4.18
CA GLN A 20 10.89 20.10 -3.66
C GLN A 20 9.54 20.02 -4.38
N GLN A 21 9.55 19.89 -5.71
CA GLN A 21 8.30 19.75 -6.48
C GLN A 21 7.54 18.47 -6.15
N ARG A 22 8.21 17.40 -5.71
CA ARG A 22 7.54 16.16 -5.25
C ARG A 22 6.90 16.35 -3.88
N GLU A 23 7.59 17.02 -2.96
CA GLU A 23 7.08 17.31 -1.61
C GLU A 23 5.86 18.25 -1.66
N ASP A 24 5.86 19.23 -2.57
CA ASP A 24 4.80 20.24 -2.67
C ASP A 24 3.64 19.83 -3.61
N LEU A 25 3.72 18.66 -4.26
CA LEU A 25 2.71 18.26 -5.24
C LEU A 25 1.36 18.00 -4.54
N PRO A 26 0.27 18.70 -4.91
CA PRO A 26 -1.01 18.49 -4.25
C PRO A 26 -1.64 17.15 -4.66
N PHE A 27 -2.36 16.55 -3.71
CA PHE A 27 -3.21 15.40 -3.99
C PHE A 27 -4.34 15.75 -4.96
N THR A 28 -4.57 14.89 -5.95
CA THR A 28 -5.69 15.01 -6.88
C THR A 28 -6.73 13.94 -6.56
N SER A 29 -7.88 14.34 -6.00
CA SER A 29 -8.97 13.41 -5.72
C SER A 29 -9.62 12.93 -7.02
N MET A 30 -9.92 11.63 -7.10
CA MET A 30 -10.69 11.03 -8.20
C MET A 30 -12.20 11.18 -8.02
N LEU A 31 -12.67 11.87 -6.97
CA LEU A 31 -14.09 12.13 -6.74
C LEU A 31 -14.50 13.51 -7.24
N GLU A 32 -15.77 13.62 -7.63
CA GLU A 32 -16.38 14.91 -7.89
C GLU A 32 -16.53 15.71 -6.59
N LYS A 33 -16.14 16.98 -6.64
CA LYS A 33 -16.32 17.90 -5.53
C LYS A 33 -17.81 18.03 -5.18
N ASP A 34 -18.11 18.07 -3.88
CA ASP A 34 -19.46 18.27 -3.33
C ASP A 34 -20.49 17.19 -3.72
N LYS A 35 -20.03 16.03 -4.22
CA LYS A 35 -20.89 14.87 -4.50
C LYS A 35 -20.49 13.66 -3.68
N PHE A 36 -21.48 13.04 -3.06
CA PHE A 36 -21.27 11.85 -2.25
C PHE A 36 -20.81 10.67 -3.11
N LEU A 37 -19.63 10.11 -2.78
CA LEU A 37 -19.06 8.89 -3.37
C LEU A 37 -19.24 8.77 -4.90
N THR A 38 -18.96 9.87 -5.61
CA THR A 38 -19.11 9.94 -7.06
C THR A 38 -17.74 10.17 -7.69
N VAL A 39 -17.32 9.25 -8.57
CA VAL A 39 -16.06 9.36 -9.31
C VAL A 39 -16.16 10.46 -10.37
N ASP A 40 -15.17 11.36 -10.42
CA ASP A 40 -15.07 12.39 -11.45
C ASP A 40 -14.68 11.77 -12.80
N LYS A 41 -15.64 11.73 -13.72
CA LYS A 41 -15.47 11.15 -15.06
C LYS A 41 -14.45 11.91 -15.92
N ARG A 42 -14.11 13.15 -15.57
CA ARG A 42 -13.09 13.95 -16.28
C ARG A 42 -11.67 13.54 -15.91
N LEU A 43 -11.49 13.02 -14.69
CA LEU A 43 -10.19 12.59 -14.16
C LEU A 43 -10.00 11.08 -14.28
N TRP A 44 -11.03 10.30 -13.93
CA TRP A 44 -10.94 8.84 -13.92
C TRP A 44 -10.95 8.26 -15.34
N THR A 45 -9.92 7.48 -15.65
CA THR A 45 -9.73 6.81 -16.94
C THR A 45 -9.52 5.31 -16.78
N ASN A 46 -9.61 4.57 -17.89
CA ASN A 46 -9.31 3.13 -17.91
C ASN A 46 -7.88 2.80 -17.49
N THR A 47 -6.93 3.73 -17.62
CA THR A 47 -5.56 3.54 -17.13
C THR A 47 -5.52 3.38 -15.61
N HIS A 48 -6.27 4.20 -14.86
CA HIS A 48 -6.38 4.09 -13.41
C HIS A 48 -6.95 2.73 -13.01
N ALA A 49 -8.02 2.28 -13.68
CA ALA A 49 -8.62 0.97 -13.45
C ALA A 49 -7.61 -0.17 -13.69
N ARG A 50 -6.87 -0.13 -14.81
CA ARG A 50 -5.86 -1.13 -15.17
C ARG A 50 -4.73 -1.19 -14.16
N VAL A 51 -4.23 -0.05 -13.68
CA VAL A 51 -3.13 -0.01 -12.70
C VAL A 51 -3.56 -0.67 -11.38
N VAL A 52 -4.76 -0.37 -10.89
CA VAL A 52 -5.27 -0.99 -9.64
C VAL A 52 -5.46 -2.48 -9.81
N VAL A 53 -6.09 -2.93 -10.90
CA VAL A 53 -6.34 -4.35 -11.14
C VAL A 53 -5.03 -5.11 -11.40
N GLN A 54 -4.07 -4.49 -12.10
CA GLN A 54 -2.73 -5.06 -12.31
C GLN A 54 -1.99 -5.20 -10.98
N ALA A 55 -2.06 -4.20 -10.09
CA ALA A 55 -1.48 -4.32 -8.77
C ALA A 55 -2.13 -5.49 -7.98
N ALA A 56 -3.46 -5.68 -8.09
CA ALA A 56 -4.15 -6.76 -7.40
C ALA A 56 -3.81 -8.17 -7.93
N SER A 57 -3.37 -8.27 -9.20
CA SER A 57 -3.06 -9.55 -9.83
C SER A 57 -1.78 -10.20 -9.32
N TYR A 58 -0.87 -9.43 -8.73
CA TYR A 58 0.34 -9.98 -8.15
C TYR A 58 0.02 -10.93 -6.98
N PRO A 59 0.59 -12.16 -6.96
CA PRO A 59 0.35 -13.12 -5.89
C PRO A 59 0.92 -12.67 -4.54
N GLN A 60 1.85 -11.72 -4.55
CA GLN A 60 2.42 -11.10 -3.36
C GLN A 60 1.47 -10.06 -2.75
N VAL A 61 0.52 -9.50 -3.51
CA VAL A 61 -0.44 -8.52 -3.01
C VAL A 61 -1.60 -9.25 -2.34
N GLU A 62 -1.83 -8.91 -1.07
CA GLU A 62 -2.91 -9.46 -0.26
C GLU A 62 -4.17 -8.59 -0.34
N ARG A 63 -4.02 -7.26 -0.30
CA ARG A 63 -5.12 -6.29 -0.42
C ARG A 63 -4.70 -5.05 -1.17
N ILE A 64 -5.67 -4.41 -1.80
CA ILE A 64 -5.59 -3.02 -2.22
C ILE A 64 -6.74 -2.25 -1.60
N PHE A 65 -6.47 -1.15 -0.91
CA PHE A 65 -7.51 -0.27 -0.41
C PHE A 65 -7.74 0.93 -1.32
N VAL A 66 -9.01 1.19 -1.63
CA VAL A 66 -9.48 2.30 -2.47
C VAL A 66 -10.72 2.93 -1.85
N ASN A 67 -11.06 4.14 -2.28
CA ASN A 67 -12.36 4.74 -1.96
C ASN A 67 -13.54 3.84 -2.42
N PRO A 68 -14.68 3.80 -1.69
CA PRO A 68 -15.83 2.99 -2.11
C PRO A 68 -16.38 3.35 -3.49
N ALA A 69 -16.31 4.63 -3.89
CA ALA A 69 -16.74 5.07 -5.22
C ALA A 69 -15.85 4.49 -6.33
N ILE A 70 -14.54 4.38 -6.09
CA ILE A 70 -13.58 3.77 -7.01
C ILE A 70 -13.84 2.27 -7.12
N LYS A 71 -14.04 1.58 -5.97
CA LYS A 71 -14.41 0.17 -5.97
C LYS A 71 -15.71 -0.07 -6.75
N LYS A 72 -16.73 0.76 -6.53
CA LYS A 72 -17.99 0.70 -7.29
C LYS A 72 -17.75 0.93 -8.78
N LYS A 73 -16.95 1.94 -9.16
CA LYS A 73 -16.61 2.21 -10.56
C LYS A 73 -15.95 0.98 -11.23
N LEU A 74 -15.03 0.32 -10.54
CA LEU A 74 -14.43 -0.93 -11.02
C LEU A 74 -15.48 -2.04 -11.16
N CYS A 75 -16.34 -2.24 -10.16
CA CYS A 75 -17.42 -3.22 -10.22
C CYS A 75 -18.35 -3.01 -11.42
N ASP A 76 -18.73 -1.75 -11.68
CA ASP A 76 -19.66 -1.34 -12.73
C ASP A 76 -19.05 -1.45 -14.14
N THR A 77 -17.75 -1.14 -14.30
CA THR A 77 -17.16 -0.93 -15.65
C THR A 77 -16.01 -1.88 -16.02
N TRP A 78 -15.47 -2.67 -15.09
CA TRP A 78 -14.39 -3.60 -15.41
C TRP A 78 -14.92 -4.84 -16.15
N THR A 79 -14.43 -5.03 -17.38
CA THR A 79 -14.82 -6.13 -18.27
C THR A 79 -13.76 -7.23 -18.40
N GLY A 80 -12.59 -7.06 -17.76
CA GLY A 80 -11.54 -8.09 -17.73
C GLY A 80 -11.80 -9.16 -16.67
N ASP A 81 -10.76 -9.95 -16.36
CA ASP A 81 -10.83 -10.93 -15.27
C ASP A 81 -11.16 -10.23 -13.94
N ARG A 82 -12.17 -10.76 -13.25
CA ARG A 82 -12.70 -10.23 -11.99
C ARG A 82 -12.20 -11.00 -10.76
N ALA A 83 -11.46 -12.09 -10.93
CA ALA A 83 -10.99 -12.95 -9.84
C ALA A 83 -10.22 -12.19 -8.75
N VAL A 84 -9.53 -11.11 -9.14
CA VAL A 84 -8.70 -10.29 -8.24
C VAL A 84 -9.46 -9.13 -7.62
N LEU A 85 -10.69 -8.83 -8.07
CA LEU A 85 -11.46 -7.70 -7.54
C LEU A 85 -11.74 -7.87 -6.05
N GLY A 86 -11.89 -9.10 -5.55
CA GLY A 86 -12.07 -9.36 -4.11
C GLY A 86 -10.99 -8.72 -3.25
N LYS A 87 -9.73 -8.70 -3.72
CA LYS A 87 -8.60 -8.07 -3.02
C LYS A 87 -8.70 -6.55 -2.95
N ILE A 88 -9.45 -5.92 -3.87
CA ILE A 88 -9.66 -4.47 -3.91
C ILE A 88 -10.80 -4.15 -2.94
N ARG A 89 -10.46 -3.55 -1.79
CA ARG A 89 -11.33 -3.33 -0.64
C ARG A 89 -11.67 -1.84 -0.49
N PRO A 90 -12.95 -1.50 -0.28
CA PRO A 90 -13.34 -0.13 0.04
C PRO A 90 -12.86 0.27 1.45
N ILE A 91 -12.38 1.51 1.59
CA ILE A 91 -12.05 2.17 2.87
C ILE A 91 -12.28 3.68 2.78
N TYR A 92 -12.43 4.37 3.91
CA TYR A 92 -12.51 5.83 3.97
C TYR A 92 -11.29 6.53 3.34
N GLY A 93 -11.52 7.68 2.70
CA GLY A 93 -10.47 8.39 1.95
C GLY A 93 -10.06 7.61 0.70
N HIS A 94 -8.75 7.47 0.46
CA HIS A 94 -8.17 6.67 -0.65
C HIS A 94 -8.79 7.01 -2.02
N ASP A 95 -9.12 8.28 -2.21
CA ASP A 95 -9.65 8.81 -3.47
C ASP A 95 -8.58 9.46 -4.34
N ALA A 96 -7.42 9.84 -3.77
CA ALA A 96 -6.28 10.38 -4.52
C ALA A 96 -5.13 9.36 -4.71
N HIS A 97 -5.14 8.28 -3.95
CA HIS A 97 -4.19 7.18 -4.02
C HIS A 97 -4.89 5.86 -3.69
N PHE A 98 -4.25 4.74 -4.03
CA PHE A 98 -4.63 3.43 -3.52
C PHE A 98 -3.49 2.85 -2.68
N HIS A 99 -3.86 2.10 -1.66
CA HIS A 99 -2.91 1.49 -0.72
C HIS A 99 -2.74 0.03 -1.06
N ILE A 100 -1.52 -0.40 -1.36
CA ILE A 100 -1.17 -1.80 -1.56
C ILE A 100 -0.70 -2.37 -0.22
N ARG A 101 -1.21 -3.54 0.13
CA ARG A 101 -0.65 -4.39 1.18
C ARG A 101 -0.16 -5.71 0.61
N MET A 102 1.08 -6.03 0.91
CA MET A 102 1.75 -7.27 0.54
C MET A 102 1.53 -8.33 1.63
N ARG A 103 1.50 -9.61 1.24
CA ARG A 103 1.51 -10.74 2.16
C ARG A 103 2.85 -10.81 2.89
N CYS A 104 2.85 -11.47 4.04
CA CYS A 104 4.10 -11.82 4.72
C CYS A 104 5.04 -12.61 3.79
N PRO A 105 6.31 -12.21 3.64
CA PRO A 105 7.28 -12.97 2.88
C PRO A 105 7.47 -14.38 3.44
N GLU A 106 7.77 -15.34 2.57
CA GLU A 106 8.08 -16.70 2.98
C GLU A 106 9.31 -16.72 3.91
N GLY A 107 9.25 -17.51 4.99
CA GLY A 107 10.31 -17.59 5.99
C GLY A 107 10.36 -16.44 7.01
N ALA A 108 9.54 -15.40 6.88
CA ALA A 108 9.50 -14.28 7.82
C ALA A 108 8.75 -14.65 9.13
N ALA A 109 9.43 -15.37 10.05
CA ALA A 109 8.84 -15.94 11.26
C ALA A 109 8.14 -14.94 12.20
N GLY A 110 8.53 -13.66 12.17
CA GLY A 110 7.90 -12.59 12.95
C GLY A 110 6.72 -11.89 12.27
N CYS A 111 6.44 -12.22 11.01
CA CYS A 111 5.37 -11.57 10.24
C CYS A 111 4.04 -12.29 10.45
N LYS A 112 3.03 -11.54 10.91
CA LYS A 112 1.67 -12.07 11.11
C LYS A 112 0.79 -11.73 9.91
N PRO A 113 0.24 -12.71 9.18
CA PRO A 113 -0.67 -12.45 8.07
C PRO A 113 -2.00 -11.87 8.60
N GLN A 114 -2.74 -11.16 7.74
CA GLN A 114 -4.11 -10.79 8.05
C GLN A 114 -5.07 -11.95 7.77
N ALA A 115 -6.33 -11.82 8.21
CA ALA A 115 -7.39 -12.75 7.85
C ALA A 115 -7.53 -12.87 6.32
N ALA A 116 -8.04 -13.98 5.80
CA ALA A 116 -8.28 -14.10 4.37
C ALA A 116 -9.32 -13.06 3.88
N VAL A 117 -9.20 -12.64 2.63
CA VAL A 117 -10.23 -11.85 1.97
C VAL A 117 -11.45 -12.75 1.73
N PRO A 118 -12.70 -12.27 1.98
CA PRO A 118 -13.90 -13.04 1.69
C PRO A 118 -13.95 -13.48 0.21
N PRO A 119 -14.52 -14.65 -0.10
CA PRO A 119 -14.67 -15.10 -1.47
C PRO A 119 -15.56 -14.14 -2.29
N GLY A 120 -15.33 -14.12 -3.61
CA GLY A 120 -16.07 -13.27 -4.54
C GLY A 120 -15.34 -11.99 -4.92
N ASP A 121 -15.97 -11.17 -5.76
CA ASP A 121 -15.40 -9.91 -6.25
C ASP A 121 -15.64 -8.72 -5.30
N GLY A 122 -16.45 -8.91 -4.25
CA GLY A 122 -16.82 -7.89 -3.28
C GLY A 122 -17.64 -6.76 -3.90
N CYS A 123 -18.40 -7.04 -4.97
CA CYS A 123 -19.32 -6.12 -5.64
C CYS A 123 -20.79 -6.38 -5.23
N ASP A 124 -21.01 -6.82 -3.99
CA ASP A 124 -22.28 -7.27 -3.44
C ASP A 124 -22.79 -6.33 -2.33
N GLN A 125 -23.64 -6.84 -1.43
CA GLN A 125 -24.16 -6.14 -0.25
C GLN A 125 -23.05 -5.51 0.61
N SER A 126 -21.85 -6.13 0.66
CA SER A 126 -20.71 -5.59 1.41
C SER A 126 -20.20 -4.27 0.83
N LEU A 127 -20.31 -4.06 -0.49
CA LEU A 127 -20.02 -2.78 -1.12
C LEU A 127 -21.22 -1.83 -0.98
N ALA A 128 -22.45 -2.33 -1.16
CA ALA A 128 -23.66 -1.52 -1.05
C ALA A 128 -23.78 -0.83 0.32
N TRP A 129 -23.33 -1.49 1.39
CA TRP A 129 -23.29 -0.92 2.75
C TRP A 129 -22.56 0.43 2.82
N TRP A 130 -21.48 0.62 2.07
CA TRP A 130 -20.72 1.89 2.01
C TRP A 130 -21.53 3.07 1.47
N PHE A 131 -22.60 2.80 0.72
CA PHE A 131 -23.50 3.80 0.15
C PHE A 131 -24.73 4.06 1.03
N THR A 132 -24.80 3.46 2.22
CA THR A 132 -25.80 3.78 3.25
C THR A 132 -25.31 4.91 4.16
N LYS A 133 -26.16 5.41 5.06
CA LYS A 133 -25.76 6.42 6.07
C LYS A 133 -24.92 5.85 7.21
N GLU A 134 -25.01 4.55 7.45
CA GLU A 134 -24.44 3.88 8.62
C GLU A 134 -22.91 4.04 8.75
N PRO A 135 -22.07 3.77 7.71
CA PRO A 135 -20.63 3.96 7.80
C PRO A 135 -20.19 5.41 8.06
N TRP A 136 -21.07 6.38 7.79
CA TRP A 136 -20.77 7.81 7.90
C TRP A 136 -21.40 8.44 9.13
N ALA A 137 -22.14 7.66 9.92
CA ALA A 137 -22.77 8.14 11.13
C ALA A 137 -21.72 8.34 12.24
N ALA A 138 -21.86 9.43 12.99
CA ALA A 138 -21.06 9.62 14.20
C ALA A 138 -21.34 8.47 15.19
N PRO A 139 -20.32 7.98 15.92
CA PRO A 139 -20.52 6.96 16.95
C PRO A 139 -21.59 7.40 17.95
N LYS A 140 -22.54 6.50 18.26
CA LYS A 140 -23.53 6.75 19.31
C LYS A 140 -22.81 6.84 20.65
N LYS A 141 -22.98 7.96 21.36
CA LYS A 141 -22.46 8.11 22.73
C LYS A 141 -23.35 7.28 23.66
N ASP A 142 -22.80 6.19 24.19
CA ASP A 142 -23.42 5.48 25.30
C ASP A 142 -23.32 6.36 26.56
N PRO A 143 -24.44 6.82 27.15
CA PRO A 143 -24.43 7.68 28.32
C PRO A 143 -23.83 6.99 29.57
N ASN A 144 -23.71 5.66 29.58
CA ASN A 144 -23.13 4.88 30.66
C ASN A 144 -21.70 4.39 30.36
N ALA A 145 -21.14 4.71 29.19
CA ALA A 145 -19.79 4.30 28.86
C ALA A 145 -18.78 5.01 29.76
N LYS A 146 -17.91 4.22 30.41
CA LYS A 146 -16.75 4.76 31.10
C LYS A 146 -15.93 5.60 30.09
N PRO A 147 -15.39 6.77 30.49
CA PRO A 147 -14.54 7.55 29.63
C PRO A 147 -13.43 6.66 29.05
N ALA A 148 -13.29 6.67 27.71
CA ALA A 148 -12.20 5.95 27.08
C ALA A 148 -10.88 6.43 27.69
N PRO A 149 -9.92 5.52 27.96
CA PRO A 149 -8.61 5.92 28.42
C PRO A 149 -8.03 6.94 27.43
N LYS A 150 -7.39 7.99 27.96
CA LYS A 150 -6.77 9.01 27.11
C LYS A 150 -5.83 8.32 26.13
N PRO A 151 -5.91 8.61 24.82
CA PRO A 151 -4.94 8.09 23.86
C PRO A 151 -3.55 8.45 24.34
N ARG A 152 -2.69 7.45 24.53
CA ARG A 152 -1.27 7.66 24.80
C ARG A 152 -0.49 7.33 23.54
N ALA A 153 0.63 8.02 23.34
CA ALA A 153 1.55 7.68 22.27
C ALA A 153 2.03 6.23 22.42
N MET A 154 2.12 5.52 21.31
CA MET A 154 2.73 4.20 21.23
C MET A 154 4.17 4.28 21.74
N GLN A 155 4.52 3.40 22.67
CA GLN A 155 5.86 3.31 23.23
C GLN A 155 6.61 2.13 22.59
N ILE A 156 7.94 2.13 22.66
CA ILE A 156 8.75 1.01 22.16
C ILE A 156 8.37 -0.31 22.85
N ALA A 157 7.96 -0.26 24.12
CA ALA A 157 7.48 -1.41 24.86
C ALA A 157 6.18 -2.03 24.31
N ASP A 158 5.41 -1.27 23.50
CA ASP A 158 4.20 -1.76 22.83
C ASP A 158 4.50 -2.44 21.48
N LEU A 159 5.74 -2.32 20.97
CA LEU A 159 6.17 -2.89 19.70
C LEU A 159 6.74 -4.31 19.89
N PRO A 160 6.82 -5.12 18.82
CA PRO A 160 7.57 -6.38 18.86
C PRO A 160 8.99 -6.17 19.39
N LYS A 161 9.49 -7.09 20.23
CA LYS A 161 10.82 -6.98 20.86
C LYS A 161 11.96 -6.68 19.88
N ALA A 162 11.86 -7.21 18.66
CA ALA A 162 12.84 -6.98 17.60
C ALA A 162 12.95 -5.49 17.17
N CYS A 163 11.92 -4.67 17.39
CA CYS A 163 11.97 -3.25 17.10
C CYS A 163 12.88 -2.48 18.07
N ALA A 164 12.99 -2.92 19.32
CA ALA A 164 13.95 -2.32 20.27
C ALA A 164 15.40 -2.52 19.82
N MET A 165 15.71 -3.68 19.24
CA MET A 165 17.04 -3.97 18.70
C MET A 165 17.45 -3.02 17.56
N VAL A 166 16.49 -2.54 16.76
CA VAL A 166 16.76 -1.57 15.68
C VAL A 166 17.07 -0.19 16.28
N LEU A 167 16.39 0.19 17.36
CA LEU A 167 16.67 1.44 18.06
C LEU A 167 18.07 1.44 18.70
N ASP A 168 18.49 0.29 19.23
CA ASP A 168 19.80 0.11 19.87
C ASP A 168 20.94 -0.10 18.85
N ALA A 169 20.60 -0.30 17.56
CA ALA A 169 21.59 -0.53 16.52
C ALA A 169 22.32 0.77 16.14
N GLN A 170 23.60 0.65 15.76
CA GLN A 170 24.34 1.76 15.21
C GLN A 170 23.75 2.17 13.86
N GLY A 171 23.30 3.43 13.76
CA GLY A 171 22.80 4.00 12.51
C GLY A 171 23.91 4.17 11.46
N PRO A 172 23.54 4.33 10.18
CA PRO A 172 24.50 4.64 9.14
C PRO A 172 25.18 5.98 9.42
N SER A 173 26.43 6.10 8.99
CA SER A 173 27.24 7.32 9.12
C SER A 173 26.77 8.46 8.22
N SER A 174 26.00 8.17 7.16
CA SER A 174 25.43 9.16 6.24
C SER A 174 24.23 8.61 5.44
N GLU A 175 23.43 9.50 4.84
CA GLU A 175 22.38 9.11 3.88
C GLU A 175 22.95 8.36 2.66
N TYR A 176 24.17 8.72 2.24
CA TYR A 176 24.82 8.14 1.08
C TYR A 176 25.12 6.65 1.28
N GLU A 177 25.40 6.25 2.52
CA GLU A 177 25.65 4.86 2.91
C GLU A 177 24.43 3.94 2.71
N VAL A 178 23.21 4.51 2.79
CA VAL A 178 21.94 3.76 2.70
C VAL A 178 21.12 4.07 1.45
N THR A 179 21.63 4.93 0.58
CA THR A 179 20.96 5.25 -0.69
C THR A 179 21.33 4.22 -1.75
N TYR A 180 20.32 3.62 -2.39
CA TYR A 180 20.51 2.65 -3.46
C TYR A 180 21.36 3.24 -4.60
N GLN A 181 22.53 2.65 -4.84
CA GLN A 181 23.38 2.99 -5.99
C GLN A 181 23.04 2.08 -7.16
N ALA A 182 22.77 2.68 -8.33
CA ALA A 182 22.32 1.97 -9.53
C ALA A 182 23.31 0.89 -10.05
N ALA A 183 24.57 0.93 -9.61
CA ALA A 183 25.60 -0.07 -9.90
C ALA A 183 25.55 -1.31 -8.97
N GLY A 184 24.59 -1.37 -8.02
CA GLY A 184 24.58 -2.35 -6.95
C GLY A 184 25.54 -1.92 -5.84
N GLY A 185 25.03 -1.17 -4.86
CA GLY A 185 25.78 -0.83 -3.66
C GLY A 185 25.74 -1.94 -2.62
N SER A 186 26.78 -2.05 -1.80
CA SER A 186 26.75 -2.86 -0.58
C SER A 186 25.76 -2.22 0.41
N MET A 187 24.59 -2.82 0.58
CA MET A 187 23.71 -2.45 1.69
C MET A 187 24.49 -2.71 2.99
N PRO A 188 24.57 -1.75 3.94
CA PRO A 188 25.14 -2.04 5.24
C PRO A 188 24.35 -3.21 5.83
N GLY A 189 25.05 -4.31 6.10
CA GLY A 189 24.48 -5.50 6.70
C GLY A 189 24.05 -5.17 8.11
N SER A 190 22.81 -4.72 8.30
CA SER A 190 22.27 -4.59 9.65
C SER A 190 22.07 -6.00 10.21
N ALA A 191 22.87 -6.37 11.21
CA ALA A 191 22.67 -7.59 12.00
C ALA A 191 21.32 -7.56 12.75
N ALA A 192 20.71 -6.39 12.90
CA ALA A 192 19.38 -6.21 13.47
C ALA A 192 18.29 -6.36 12.39
N SER A 193 18.05 -7.59 11.94
CA SER A 193 16.86 -7.90 11.15
C SER A 193 15.85 -8.68 11.99
N ALA A 194 14.67 -8.07 12.18
CA ALA A 194 13.51 -8.66 12.86
C ALA A 194 12.92 -9.90 12.15
N PHE A 195 13.50 -10.28 11.00
CA PHE A 195 13.04 -11.36 10.14
C PHE A 195 14.12 -12.42 9.87
N THR A 196 15.20 -12.45 10.65
CA THR A 196 16.22 -13.49 10.51
C THR A 196 15.65 -14.85 10.91
N ALA A 197 15.45 -15.71 9.91
CA ALA A 197 15.43 -17.15 10.11
C ALA A 197 16.75 -17.59 10.79
N PRO A 198 16.78 -18.70 11.55
CA PRO A 198 18.00 -19.20 12.16
C PRO A 198 19.11 -19.29 11.10
N SER A 199 20.29 -18.77 11.44
CA SER A 199 21.44 -18.74 10.56
C SER A 199 21.88 -20.15 10.22
N VAL A 200 21.35 -20.71 9.14
CA VAL A 200 22.16 -21.63 8.35
C VAL A 200 23.27 -20.78 7.78
N ALA A 201 24.53 -21.12 8.07
CA ALA A 201 25.69 -20.44 7.53
C ALA A 201 25.58 -20.38 6.00
N ARG A 202 25.04 -19.27 5.49
CA ARG A 202 25.03 -18.97 4.07
C ARG A 202 26.31 -18.21 3.81
N VAL A 203 27.19 -18.88 3.07
CA VAL A 203 28.19 -18.21 2.23
C VAL A 203 27.49 -17.04 1.55
N ALA A 204 28.13 -15.87 1.52
CA ALA A 204 27.60 -14.68 0.88
C ALA A 204 27.42 -14.93 -0.62
N GLU A 205 26.32 -15.56 -0.98
CA GLU A 205 25.84 -15.66 -2.34
C GLU A 205 25.22 -14.30 -2.68
N PRO A 206 25.59 -13.71 -3.83
CA PRO A 206 24.96 -12.49 -4.29
C PRO A 206 23.44 -12.70 -4.37
N PHE A 207 22.68 -11.72 -3.89
CA PHE A 207 21.24 -11.70 -4.10
C PHE A 207 20.97 -11.57 -5.61
N GLU A 208 20.73 -12.70 -6.27
CA GLU A 208 20.30 -12.72 -7.66
C GLU A 208 18.81 -12.40 -7.74
N LEU A 209 18.50 -11.29 -8.42
CA LEU A 209 17.16 -10.99 -8.86
C LEU A 209 16.66 -12.16 -9.75
N PRO A 210 15.35 -12.50 -9.74
CA PRO A 210 14.81 -13.45 -10.69
C PRO A 210 15.18 -13.02 -12.11
N ALA A 211 15.60 -13.96 -12.96
CA ALA A 211 16.12 -13.71 -14.31
C ALA A 211 15.24 -12.80 -15.18
N ILE A 212 13.97 -12.66 -14.81
CA ILE A 212 13.03 -11.69 -15.36
C ILE A 212 12.44 -10.91 -14.19
N VAL A 213 13.12 -9.86 -13.75
CA VAL A 213 12.44 -8.69 -13.19
C VAL A 213 11.97 -7.90 -14.40
N PRO A 214 10.66 -7.65 -14.59
CA PRO A 214 10.20 -6.77 -15.65
C PRO A 214 10.77 -5.37 -15.42
N VAL A 215 11.92 -5.10 -16.05
CA VAL A 215 12.46 -3.76 -16.18
C VAL A 215 11.53 -3.06 -17.16
N PRO A 216 10.89 -1.94 -16.77
CA PRO A 216 10.13 -1.16 -17.72
C PRO A 216 11.01 -0.86 -18.94
N PRO A 217 10.54 -1.11 -20.18
CA PRO A 217 11.34 -0.82 -21.36
C PRO A 217 11.77 0.65 -21.33
N ALA A 218 12.94 0.94 -21.91
CA ALA A 218 13.37 2.32 -22.11
C ALA A 218 12.22 3.10 -22.77
N ARG A 219 11.95 4.29 -22.21
CA ARG A 219 10.90 5.19 -22.70
C ARG A 219 11.06 5.34 -24.23
N PRO A 220 10.00 5.14 -25.04
CA PRO A 220 10.04 5.47 -26.45
C PRO A 220 10.48 6.93 -26.61
N ALA A 221 11.58 7.15 -27.33
CA ALA A 221 12.00 8.49 -27.69
C ALA A 221 11.05 9.01 -28.76
N GLY A 222 10.23 9.99 -28.40
CA GLY A 222 9.36 10.70 -29.34
C GLY A 222 7.87 10.51 -29.07
N TRP A 223 7.28 11.52 -28.44
CA TRP A 223 5.95 12.06 -28.73
C TRP A 223 6.03 13.57 -28.57
#